data_AF-A0AA36ISX3-F1
#
_entry.id   AF-A0AA36ISX3-F1
#
_cell.length_a   1.000
_cell.length_b   1.000
_cell.length_c   1.000
_cell.angle_alpha   90.00
_cell.angle_beta   90.00
_cell.angle_gamma   90.00
#
_symmetry.space_group_name_H-M   'P 1'
#
loop_
_entity.id
_entity.type
_entity.pdbx_description
1 polymer ?
#
loop_
_entity_poly.entity_id
_entity_poly.type
_entity_poly.pdbx_seq_one_letter_code
_entity_poly.pdbx_strand_id
1 'polypeptide(L)'
;MGSQPALALQWQRFSFFGLGSGQSDAYSQNDNPINPYSQFSDGSDTVYKARNPDEVDRRKKALTAALTRFENTPEYIKTKQAQALKGNLLQAGGSMKQDMIYFSGEEGSPAYAKAREFSQKVSTLGVDGGNKQWAAAAQDYDKAAAILSEWKSLAGF
;
A
#
# COMPACT_ATOMS: atom_id res chain seq x y z
N MET A 1 -16.50 -16.21 67.77
CA MET A 1 -17.50 -15.12 67.90
C MET A 1 -16.68 -13.85 68.10
N GLY A 2 -16.49 -12.91 67.16
CA GLY A 2 -17.44 -12.23 66.30
C GLY A 2 -17.37 -10.74 66.63
N SER A 3 -17.38 -9.87 65.61
CA SER A 3 -17.58 -8.40 65.60
C SER A 3 -16.39 -7.44 65.85
N GLN A 4 -16.04 -6.68 64.78
CA GLN A 4 -15.59 -5.29 64.85
C GLN A 4 -16.84 -4.37 64.80
N PRO A 5 -16.75 -3.11 65.23
CA PRO A 5 -16.82 -2.04 64.24
C PRO A 5 -15.95 -0.80 64.50
N ALA A 6 -15.79 -0.03 63.43
CA ALA A 6 -14.97 1.16 63.23
C ALA A 6 -15.38 2.40 64.07
N LEU A 7 -14.45 3.34 64.27
CA LEU A 7 -14.73 4.78 64.27
C LEU A 7 -13.51 5.59 63.81
N ALA A 8 -13.74 6.40 62.80
CA ALA A 8 -12.79 7.20 62.06
C ALA A 8 -12.40 8.49 62.80
N LEU A 9 -11.14 8.93 62.66
CA LEU A 9 -10.79 10.36 62.72
C LEU A 9 -9.90 10.73 61.52
N GLN A 10 -10.59 10.81 60.39
CA GLN A 10 -10.52 11.88 59.39
C GLN A 10 -9.38 12.91 59.56
N TRP A 11 -8.25 12.65 58.89
CA TRP A 11 -7.46 13.74 58.31
C TRP A 11 -8.04 14.03 56.94
N GLN A 12 -8.77 15.15 56.83
CA GLN A 12 -9.19 15.70 55.55
C GLN A 12 -7.94 15.99 54.70
N ARG A 13 -7.65 15.10 53.74
CA ARG A 13 -6.72 15.39 52.65
C ARG A 13 -7.49 16.25 51.65
N PHE A 14 -7.18 17.53 51.64
CA PHE A 14 -7.60 18.44 50.57
C PHE A 14 -7.03 17.94 49.24
N SER A 15 -7.93 17.60 48.32
CA SER A 15 -7.64 17.22 46.95
C SER A 15 -7.26 18.46 46.14
N PHE A 16 -6.06 18.46 45.56
CA PHE A 16 -5.70 19.41 44.47
C PHE A 16 -5.05 18.73 43.26
N PHE A 17 -4.76 17.43 43.33
CA PHE A 17 -4.46 16.60 42.16
C PHE A 17 -5.18 15.27 42.33
N GLY A 18 -6.08 14.95 41.40
CA GLY A 18 -6.92 13.76 41.44
C GLY A 18 -6.10 12.48 41.30
N LEU A 19 -5.61 11.97 42.43
CA LEU A 19 -5.10 10.61 42.57
C LEU A 19 -6.28 9.67 42.82
N GLY A 20 -6.95 9.28 41.73
CA GLY A 20 -7.66 8.01 41.69
C GLY A 20 -6.65 6.88 41.77
N SER A 21 -6.99 5.78 42.45
CA SER A 21 -6.15 4.60 42.66
C SER A 21 -5.95 3.74 41.40
N GLY A 22 -5.75 4.37 40.25
CA GLY A 22 -5.30 3.71 39.04
C GLY A 22 -3.82 4.01 38.87
N GLN A 23 -2.96 3.02 39.10
CA GLN A 23 -1.64 3.07 38.47
C GLN A 23 -1.89 3.29 36.97
N SER A 24 -1.49 4.45 36.44
CA SER A 24 -1.35 4.66 35.01
C SER A 24 -0.13 3.88 34.55
N ASP A 25 -0.21 2.55 34.61
CA ASP A 25 0.82 1.71 34.05
C ASP A 25 0.60 1.69 32.53
N ALA A 26 1.46 2.41 31.82
CA ALA A 26 1.43 2.47 30.36
C ALA A 26 1.53 1.06 29.73
N TYR A 27 2.09 0.09 30.46
CA TYR A 27 2.19 -1.30 30.02
C TYR A 27 0.90 -2.10 30.24
N SER A 28 0.07 -1.74 31.23
CA SER A 28 -1.21 -2.42 31.47
C SER A 28 -2.34 -1.97 30.53
N GLN A 29 -2.11 -0.88 29.79
CA GLN A 29 -3.01 -0.39 28.73
C GLN A 29 -2.65 -0.96 27.36
N ASN A 30 -1.52 -1.67 27.25
CA ASN A 30 -1.07 -2.22 25.98
C ASN A 30 -1.83 -3.52 25.66
N ASP A 31 -2.71 -3.46 24.66
CA ASP A 31 -3.47 -4.60 24.13
C ASP A 31 -2.64 -5.45 23.14
N ASN A 32 -1.31 -5.42 23.27
CA ASN A 32 -0.39 -6.26 22.53
C ASN A 32 0.36 -7.21 23.47
N PRO A 33 -0.20 -8.40 23.74
CA PRO A 33 0.42 -9.37 24.64
C PRO A 33 1.72 -9.97 24.08
N ILE A 34 2.00 -9.79 22.79
CA ILE A 34 3.13 -10.40 22.08
C ILE A 34 4.36 -9.46 22.05
N ASN A 35 4.16 -8.16 21.90
CA ASN A 35 5.24 -7.19 21.78
C ASN A 35 5.07 -5.98 22.73
N PRO A 36 5.77 -5.98 23.88
CA PRO A 36 5.72 -4.91 24.87
C PRO A 36 6.17 -3.54 24.36
N TYR A 37 6.90 -3.50 23.24
CA TYR A 37 7.39 -2.27 22.61
C TYR A 37 6.51 -1.78 21.46
N SER A 38 5.48 -2.54 21.07
CA SER A 38 4.48 -2.09 20.11
C SER A 38 3.35 -1.39 20.86
N GLN A 39 2.98 -0.20 20.40
CA GLN A 39 1.78 0.52 20.88
C GLN A 39 0.51 0.11 20.12
N PHE A 40 0.65 -0.65 19.03
CA PHE A 40 -0.47 -1.18 18.24
C PHE A 40 -0.86 -2.57 18.74
N SER A 41 -2.16 -2.88 18.74
CA SER A 41 -2.70 -4.20 19.08
C SER A 41 -2.16 -5.31 18.17
N ASP A 42 -2.38 -6.57 18.57
CA ASP A 42 -1.87 -7.76 17.88
C ASP A 42 -2.46 -8.03 16.48
N GLY A 43 -3.41 -7.20 16.04
CA GLY A 43 -4.02 -7.27 14.71
C GLY A 43 -5.20 -8.26 14.60
N SER A 44 -5.60 -8.92 15.70
CA SER A 44 -6.65 -9.95 15.68
C SER A 44 -8.08 -9.38 15.55
N ASP A 45 -8.35 -8.21 16.15
CA ASP A 45 -9.65 -7.52 16.10
C ASP A 45 -9.55 -6.14 15.43
N THR A 46 -8.99 -6.10 14.22
CA THR A 46 -8.85 -4.84 13.48
C THR A 46 -10.10 -4.51 12.68
N VAL A 47 -10.53 -3.25 12.74
CA VAL A 47 -11.56 -2.71 11.85
C VAL A 47 -11.16 -2.82 10.37
N TYR A 48 -9.86 -2.69 10.08
CA TYR A 48 -9.32 -2.91 8.75
C TYR A 48 -9.34 -4.40 8.40
N LYS A 49 -10.04 -4.75 7.32
CA LYS A 49 -10.04 -6.11 6.75
C LYS A 49 -9.26 -6.09 5.45
N ALA A 50 -8.21 -6.91 5.37
CA ALA A 50 -7.47 -7.10 4.14
C ALA A 50 -8.42 -7.57 3.02
N ARG A 51 -8.27 -6.98 1.82
CA ARG A 51 -9.11 -7.27 0.64
C ARG A 51 -10.61 -6.99 0.82
N ASN A 52 -10.98 -5.97 1.61
CA ASN A 52 -12.34 -5.43 1.58
C ASN A 52 -12.76 -5.11 0.12
N PRO A 53 -13.99 -5.47 -0.33
CA PRO A 53 -14.54 -5.06 -1.63
C PRO A 53 -14.23 -3.61 -2.03
N ASP A 54 -14.38 -2.64 -1.13
CA ASP A 54 -14.11 -1.23 -1.42
C ASP A 54 -12.63 -0.97 -1.80
N GLU A 55 -11.70 -1.67 -1.13
CA GLU A 55 -10.28 -1.56 -1.44
C GLU A 55 -9.97 -2.19 -2.80
N VAL A 56 -10.54 -3.36 -3.06
CA VAL A 56 -10.38 -4.07 -4.34
C VAL A 56 -10.86 -3.19 -5.49
N ASP A 57 -12.04 -2.60 -5.38
CA ASP A 57 -12.62 -1.74 -6.41
C ASP A 57 -11.82 -0.46 -6.60
N ARG A 58 -11.37 0.17 -5.52
CA ARG A 58 -10.50 1.36 -5.59
C ARG A 58 -9.20 1.06 -6.32
N ARG A 59 -8.52 -0.03 -5.97
CA ARG A 59 -7.27 -0.45 -6.61
C ARG A 59 -7.48 -0.85 -8.06
N LYS A 60 -8.57 -1.57 -8.36
CA LYS A 60 -8.93 -1.92 -9.73
C LYS A 60 -9.13 -0.68 -10.58
N LYS A 61 -9.89 0.31 -10.09
CA LYS A 61 -10.10 1.59 -10.78
C LYS A 61 -8.80 2.36 -11.00
N ALA A 62 -7.94 2.43 -9.99
CA ALA A 62 -6.64 3.07 -10.08
C ALA A 62 -5.73 2.38 -11.12
N LEU A 63 -5.69 1.05 -11.09
CA LEU A 63 -4.92 0.25 -12.03
C LEU A 63 -5.44 0.40 -13.46
N THR A 64 -6.75 0.31 -13.69
CA THR A 64 -7.34 0.51 -15.02
C THR A 64 -6.98 1.89 -15.56
N ALA A 65 -7.07 2.96 -14.74
CA ALA A 65 -6.68 4.30 -15.16
C ALA A 65 -5.19 4.41 -15.51
N ALA A 66 -4.31 3.74 -14.75
CA ALA A 66 -2.88 3.68 -15.05
C ALA A 66 -2.58 2.92 -16.35
N LEU A 67 -3.27 1.80 -16.60
CA LEU A 67 -3.12 1.02 -17.83
C LEU A 67 -3.62 1.79 -19.06
N THR A 68 -4.74 2.50 -18.96
CA THR A 68 -5.22 3.38 -20.03
C THR A 68 -4.23 4.51 -20.34
N ARG A 69 -3.56 5.07 -19.31
CA ARG A 69 -2.48 6.04 -19.53
C ARG A 69 -1.29 5.40 -20.24
N PHE A 70 -0.92 4.19 -19.86
CA PHE A 70 0.13 3.44 -20.54
C PHE A 70 -0.20 3.22 -22.02
N GLU A 71 -1.44 2.92 -22.38
CA GLU A 71 -1.90 2.74 -23.78
C GLU A 71 -1.73 4.01 -24.64
N ASN A 72 -1.72 5.21 -24.04
CA ASN A 72 -1.48 6.47 -24.75
C ASN A 72 0.02 6.77 -24.99
N THR A 73 0.92 5.98 -24.41
CA THR A 73 2.38 6.17 -24.50
C THR A 73 2.93 6.20 -25.94
N PRO A 74 2.43 5.38 -26.90
CA PRO A 74 2.92 5.41 -28.28
C PRO A 74 2.80 6.76 -28.96
N GLU A 75 1.77 7.54 -28.62
CA GLU A 75 1.58 8.87 -29.21
C GLU A 75 2.70 9.82 -28.79
N TYR A 76 3.14 9.78 -27.52
CA TYR A 76 4.25 10.60 -27.05
C TYR A 76 5.60 10.16 -27.63
N ILE A 77 5.77 8.86 -27.91
CA ILE A 77 6.96 8.34 -28.60
C ILE A 77 6.97 8.82 -30.06
N LYS A 78 5.85 8.68 -30.77
CA LYS A 78 5.68 9.08 -32.17
C LYS A 78 5.88 10.58 -32.37
N THR A 79 5.27 11.39 -31.49
CA THR A 79 5.39 12.85 -31.50
C THR A 79 6.67 13.37 -30.85
N LYS A 80 7.53 12.48 -30.34
CA LYS A 80 8.83 12.77 -29.73
C LYS A 80 8.75 13.73 -28.53
N GLN A 81 7.68 13.63 -27.75
CA GLN A 81 7.41 14.48 -26.59
C GLN A 81 7.97 13.88 -25.30
N ALA A 82 9.28 14.01 -25.07
CA ALA A 82 9.97 13.36 -23.94
C ALA A 82 9.41 13.75 -22.55
N GLN A 83 9.05 15.03 -22.36
CA GLN A 83 8.51 15.49 -21.08
C GLN A 83 7.09 15.00 -20.84
N ALA A 84 6.26 14.97 -21.88
CA ALA A 84 4.90 14.43 -21.80
C ALA A 84 4.94 12.92 -21.52
N LEU A 85 5.82 12.18 -22.19
CA LEU A 85 6.08 10.77 -21.94
C LEU A 85 6.47 10.52 -20.48
N LYS A 86 7.47 11.24 -19.97
CA LYS A 86 7.93 11.12 -18.58
C LYS A 86 6.81 11.43 -17.58
N GLY A 87 6.06 12.50 -17.81
CA GLY A 87 4.92 12.89 -16.97
C GLY A 87 3.82 11.84 -16.97
N ASN A 88 3.49 11.28 -18.14
CA ASN A 88 2.48 10.24 -18.29
C ASN A 88 2.87 8.95 -17.53
N LEU A 89 4.10 8.48 -17.73
CA LEU A 89 4.61 7.27 -17.06
C LEU A 89 4.74 7.45 -15.54
N LEU A 90 5.12 8.65 -15.07
CA LEU A 90 5.17 8.95 -13.64
C LEU A 90 3.77 8.92 -13.00
N GLN A 91 2.78 9.52 -13.68
CA GLN A 91 1.40 9.52 -13.21
C GLN A 91 0.78 8.12 -13.25
N ALA A 92 1.11 7.31 -14.25
CA ALA A 92 0.71 5.90 -14.29
C ALA A 92 1.43 5.07 -13.21
N GLY A 93 2.73 5.30 -13.01
CA GLY A 93 3.58 4.51 -12.12
C GLY A 93 3.36 4.70 -10.62
N GLY A 94 2.59 5.73 -10.20
CA GLY A 94 2.41 6.09 -8.79
C GLY A 94 1.93 4.94 -7.90
N SER A 95 0.92 4.18 -8.33
CA SER A 95 0.44 2.98 -7.60
C SER A 95 0.42 1.71 -8.46
N MET A 96 0.61 1.83 -9.79
CA MET A 96 0.44 0.72 -10.74
C MET A 96 1.24 -0.53 -10.37
N LYS A 97 2.52 -0.38 -9.97
CA LYS A 97 3.32 -1.53 -9.56
C LYS A 97 2.71 -2.26 -8.36
N GLN A 98 2.29 -1.50 -7.35
CA GLN A 98 1.72 -2.06 -6.12
C GLN A 98 0.36 -2.71 -6.39
N ASP A 99 -0.47 -2.07 -7.22
CA ASP A 99 -1.79 -2.58 -7.57
C ASP A 99 -1.70 -3.83 -8.47
N MET A 100 -0.77 -3.87 -9.43
CA MET A 100 -0.52 -5.08 -10.23
C MET A 100 -0.04 -6.23 -9.36
N ILE A 101 0.88 -5.99 -8.43
CA ILE A 101 1.34 -7.01 -7.47
C ILE A 101 0.16 -7.51 -6.61
N TYR A 102 -0.70 -6.60 -6.14
CA TYR A 102 -1.89 -6.94 -5.36
C TYR A 102 -2.84 -7.89 -6.12
N PHE A 103 -3.06 -7.65 -7.42
CA PHE A 103 -3.87 -8.54 -8.27
C PHE A 103 -3.13 -9.78 -8.77
N SER A 104 -1.81 -9.87 -8.57
CA SER A 104 -1.02 -11.03 -9.00
C SER A 104 -1.05 -12.21 -8.02
N GLY A 105 -1.65 -12.03 -6.84
CA GLY A 105 -1.74 -13.07 -5.81
C GLY A 105 -0.43 -13.26 -5.04
N GLU A 106 -0.04 -14.51 -4.83
CA GLU A 106 1.12 -14.87 -4.00
C GLU A 106 2.44 -14.40 -4.61
N GLU A 107 3.38 -14.05 -3.74
CA GLU A 107 4.74 -13.70 -4.13
C GLU A 107 5.44 -14.92 -4.78
N GLY A 108 5.98 -14.72 -5.97
CA GLY A 108 6.60 -15.80 -6.76
C GLY A 108 5.65 -16.48 -7.76
N SER A 109 4.36 -16.14 -7.78
CA SER A 109 3.45 -16.61 -8.81
C SER A 109 3.89 -16.16 -10.22
N PRO A 110 3.50 -16.87 -11.30
CA PRO A 110 3.79 -16.43 -12.67
C PRO A 110 3.26 -15.01 -12.96
N ALA A 111 2.06 -14.68 -12.46
CA ALA A 111 1.50 -13.33 -12.58
C ALA A 111 2.37 -12.30 -11.84
N TYR A 112 2.87 -12.64 -10.65
CA TYR A 112 3.72 -11.74 -9.87
C TYR A 112 5.04 -11.45 -10.57
N ALA A 113 5.66 -12.48 -11.15
CA ALA A 113 6.87 -12.33 -11.96
C ALA A 113 6.62 -11.39 -13.16
N LYS A 114 5.50 -11.56 -13.87
CA LYS A 114 5.12 -10.71 -15.00
C LYS A 114 4.81 -9.27 -14.59
N ALA A 115 4.17 -9.05 -13.45
CA ALA A 115 3.96 -7.69 -12.92
C ALA A 115 5.29 -6.96 -12.64
N ARG A 116 6.29 -7.69 -12.11
CA ARG A 116 7.64 -7.15 -11.88
C ARG A 116 8.36 -6.88 -13.20
N GLU A 117 8.31 -7.82 -14.14
CA GLU A 117 8.91 -7.69 -15.47
C GLU A 117 8.33 -6.47 -16.20
N PHE A 118 7.01 -6.32 -16.19
CA PHE A 118 6.32 -5.15 -16.76
C PHE A 118 6.78 -3.84 -16.12
N SER A 119 6.84 -3.79 -14.80
CA SER A 119 7.27 -2.58 -14.06
C SER A 119 8.71 -2.18 -14.40
N GLN A 120 9.61 -3.15 -14.52
CA GLN A 120 10.98 -2.92 -14.97
C GLN A 120 11.02 -2.42 -16.41
N LYS A 121 10.18 -2.99 -17.28
CA LYS A 121 10.15 -2.62 -18.69
C LYS A 121 9.61 -1.21 -18.90
N VAL A 122 8.56 -0.82 -18.17
CA VAL A 122 8.05 0.56 -18.15
C VAL A 122 9.10 1.54 -17.65
N SER A 123 9.93 1.15 -16.68
CA SER A 123 11.04 1.99 -16.20
C SER A 123 12.10 2.19 -17.28
N THR A 124 12.45 1.13 -18.02
CA THR A 124 13.40 1.19 -19.14
C THR A 124 12.86 2.07 -20.26
N LEU A 125 11.58 1.91 -20.63
CA LEU A 125 10.87 2.78 -21.57
C LEU A 125 10.95 4.25 -21.15
N GLY A 126 10.78 4.55 -19.87
CA GLY A 126 10.91 5.92 -19.35
C GLY A 126 12.32 6.48 -19.48
N VAL A 127 13.35 5.64 -19.33
CA VAL A 127 14.76 6.02 -19.53
C VAL A 127 15.04 6.28 -21.01
N ASP A 128 14.69 5.34 -21.89
CA ASP A 128 14.93 5.46 -23.35
C ASP A 128 14.18 6.67 -23.92
N GLY A 129 12.93 6.86 -23.49
CA GLY A 129 12.11 8.02 -23.85
C GLY A 129 12.69 9.35 -23.34
N GLY A 130 13.21 9.37 -22.10
CA GLY A 130 13.89 10.52 -21.52
C GLY A 130 15.19 10.86 -22.25
N ASN A 131 15.94 9.84 -22.67
CA ASN A 131 17.17 9.95 -23.46
C ASN A 131 16.91 10.20 -24.96
N LYS A 132 15.63 10.30 -25.37
CA LYS A 132 15.20 10.53 -26.75
C LYS A 132 15.62 9.40 -27.71
N GLN A 133 15.81 8.20 -27.20
CA GLN A 133 16.09 6.98 -27.97
C GLN A 133 14.77 6.40 -28.51
N TRP A 134 14.11 7.12 -29.42
CA TRP A 134 12.73 6.82 -29.84
C TRP A 134 12.51 5.43 -30.43
N ALA A 135 13.49 4.91 -31.17
CA ALA A 135 13.42 3.55 -31.71
C ALA A 135 13.47 2.48 -30.60
N ALA A 136 14.35 2.68 -29.61
CA ALA A 136 14.44 1.81 -28.44
C ALA A 136 13.17 1.91 -27.59
N ALA A 137 12.69 3.13 -27.34
CA ALA A 137 11.45 3.38 -26.61
C ALA A 137 10.24 2.71 -27.28
N ALA A 138 10.13 2.74 -28.61
CA ALA A 138 9.06 2.04 -29.33
C ALA A 138 9.14 0.51 -29.13
N GLN A 139 10.32 -0.08 -29.29
CA GLN A 139 10.53 -1.52 -29.03
C GLN A 139 10.24 -1.90 -27.58
N ASP A 140 10.58 -1.02 -26.65
CA ASP A 140 10.38 -1.23 -25.23
C ASP A 140 8.91 -1.11 -24.83
N TYR A 141 8.16 -0.23 -25.49
CA TYR A 141 6.72 -0.20 -25.39
C TYR A 141 6.08 -1.51 -25.88
N ASP A 142 6.46 -1.99 -27.07
CA ASP A 142 5.89 -3.22 -27.64
C ASP A 142 6.13 -4.43 -26.73
N LYS A 143 7.34 -4.54 -26.17
CA LYS A 143 7.69 -5.57 -25.18
C LYS A 143 6.87 -5.42 -23.89
N ALA A 144 6.74 -4.19 -23.37
CA ALA A 144 5.92 -3.95 -22.18
C ALA A 144 4.44 -4.29 -22.43
N ALA A 145 3.90 -3.97 -23.61
CA ALA A 145 2.53 -4.31 -24.00
C ALA A 145 2.32 -5.83 -24.08
N ALA A 146 3.28 -6.58 -24.62
CA ALA A 146 3.24 -8.04 -24.65
C ALA A 146 3.22 -8.63 -23.23
N ILE A 147 4.12 -8.19 -22.36
CA ILE A 147 4.17 -8.64 -20.95
C ILE A 147 2.86 -8.28 -20.22
N LEU A 148 2.30 -7.11 -20.48
CA LEU A 148 1.02 -6.69 -19.89
C LEU A 148 -0.12 -7.61 -20.33
N SER A 149 -0.17 -8.01 -21.60
CA SER A 149 -1.17 -8.94 -22.11
C SER A 149 -1.06 -10.31 -21.42
N GLU A 150 0.15 -10.84 -21.29
CA GLU A 150 0.40 -12.09 -20.55
C GLU A 150 0.00 -11.97 -19.09
N TRP A 151 0.34 -10.85 -18.44
CA TRP A 151 -0.06 -10.59 -17.06
C TRP A 151 -1.58 -10.57 -16.90
N LYS A 152 -2.31 -9.86 -17.77
CA LYS A 152 -3.79 -9.80 -17.73
C LYS A 152 -4.39 -11.20 -17.82
N SER A 153 -3.86 -12.04 -18.72
CA SER A 153 -4.31 -13.44 -18.86
C SER A 153 -4.03 -14.28 -17.62
N LEU A 154 -2.89 -14.10 -16.95
CA LEU A 154 -2.52 -14.89 -15.76
C LEU A 154 -3.25 -14.41 -14.50
N ALA A 155 -3.43 -13.11 -14.36
CA ALA A 155 -4.08 -12.49 -13.21
C ALA A 155 -5.61 -12.49 -13.29
N GLY A 156 -6.18 -12.82 -14.46
CA GLY A 156 -7.62 -12.73 -14.70
C GLY A 156 -8.13 -11.28 -14.62
N PHE A 157 -7.31 -10.33 -15.06
CA PHE A 157 -7.58 -8.89 -14.96
C PHE A 157 -8.29 -8.32 -16.19
#